data_AF-A0AA51FJ79-F1
#
_entry.id   AF-A0AA51FJ79-F1
#
_cell.length_a   1.000
_cell.length_b   1.000
_cell.length_c   1.000
_cell.angle_alpha   90.00
_cell.angle_beta   90.00
_cell.angle_gamma   90.00
#
_symmetry.space_group_name_H-M   'P 1'
#
loop_
_entity.id
_entity.type
_entity.pdbx_description
1 polymer ?
#
loop_
_entity_poly.entity_id
_entity_poly.type
_entity_poly.pdbx_seq_one_letter_code
_entity_poly.pdbx_strand_id
1 'polypeptide(L)'
;AVPWFPRRIRDLDRFANQILSYGAELDSDHPGFTDPEYRARRKYFADIAYNYKHGQPLPRVQYSKEEVATWGTVFNKLTELYPSHACKEHNHVFPLLIENCGYRADNIPQLEDVS
;
A
#
# COMPACT_ATOMS: atom_id res chain seq x y z
N ALA A 1 -1.77 -35.54 6.00
CA ALA A 1 -1.77 -34.64 7.18
C ALA A 1 -2.44 -33.33 6.77
N VAL A 2 -3.11 -32.63 7.70
CA VAL A 2 -3.75 -31.33 7.41
C VAL A 2 -2.68 -30.23 7.35
N PRO A 3 -2.66 -29.36 6.31
CA PRO A 3 -1.73 -28.23 6.24
C PRO A 3 -1.89 -27.29 7.43
N TRP A 4 -0.80 -26.60 7.78
CA TRP A 4 -0.83 -25.58 8.82
C TRP A 4 -1.77 -24.42 8.44
N PHE A 5 -2.47 -23.85 9.43
CA PHE A 5 -3.24 -22.61 9.31
C PHE A 5 -3.18 -21.81 10.62
N PRO A 6 -3.23 -20.45 10.57
CA PRO A 6 -3.18 -19.61 11.76
C PRO A 6 -4.44 -19.81 12.62
N ARG A 7 -4.27 -19.88 13.95
CA ARG A 7 -5.39 -20.03 14.89
C ARG A 7 -5.56 -18.83 15.82
N ARG A 8 -4.55 -17.97 15.89
CA ARG A 8 -4.57 -16.69 16.59
C ARG A 8 -4.12 -15.61 15.63
N ILE A 9 -4.57 -14.38 15.84
CA ILE A 9 -4.22 -13.24 14.97
C ILE A 9 -2.70 -13.03 14.84
N ARG A 10 -1.94 -13.22 15.92
CA ARG A 10 -0.46 -13.14 15.91
C ARG A 10 0.23 -14.23 15.07
N ASP A 11 -0.47 -15.33 14.76
CA ASP A 11 0.11 -16.39 13.92
C ASP A 11 0.30 -15.90 12.48
N LEU A 12 -0.38 -14.82 12.07
CA LEU A 12 -0.21 -14.16 10.78
C LEU A 12 1.19 -13.58 10.60
N ASP A 13 1.92 -13.28 11.69
CA ASP A 13 3.31 -12.80 11.63
C ASP A 13 4.25 -13.81 10.94
N ARG A 14 3.85 -15.09 10.86
CA ARG A 14 4.60 -16.13 10.14
C ARG A 14 4.65 -15.90 8.64
N PHE A 15 3.67 -15.20 8.07
CA PHE A 15 3.59 -14.95 6.64
C PHE A 15 4.65 -14.00 6.12
N ALA A 16 5.24 -13.16 6.97
CA ALA A 16 6.36 -12.28 6.59
C ALA A 16 7.55 -13.05 5.98
N ASN A 17 7.75 -14.31 6.38
CA ASN A 17 8.82 -15.19 5.88
C ASN A 17 8.38 -16.09 4.70
N GLN A 18 7.16 -15.93 4.20
CA GLN A 18 6.54 -16.81 3.20
C GLN A 18 6.04 -16.05 1.98
N ILE A 19 6.53 -14.82 1.78
CA ILE A 19 6.24 -14.03 0.58
C ILE A 19 7.17 -14.43 -0.56
N LEU A 20 6.69 -14.31 -1.80
CA LEU A 20 7.56 -14.35 -2.97
C LEU A 20 8.46 -13.11 -2.95
N SER A 21 9.78 -13.28 -3.01
CA SER A 21 10.80 -12.24 -2.76
C SER A 21 10.86 -11.06 -3.76
N TYR A 22 9.81 -10.83 -4.56
CA TYR A 22 9.69 -9.75 -5.57
C TYR A 22 9.67 -8.32 -4.99
N GLY A 23 9.86 -8.15 -3.67
CA GLY A 23 10.03 -6.83 -3.06
C GLY A 23 11.24 -6.07 -3.61
N ALA A 24 12.32 -6.77 -3.97
CA ALA A 24 13.57 -6.20 -4.48
C ALA A 24 13.90 -6.57 -5.93
N GLU A 25 13.31 -7.65 -6.45
CA GLU A 25 13.54 -8.12 -7.82
C GLU A 25 12.35 -7.73 -8.68
N LEU A 26 12.58 -6.74 -9.53
CA LEU A 26 11.66 -6.34 -10.59
C LEU A 26 11.90 -7.24 -11.81
N ASP A 27 10.86 -7.49 -12.60
CA ASP A 27 11.03 -8.12 -13.92
C ASP A 27 11.69 -7.13 -14.90
N SER A 28 12.40 -7.60 -15.93
CA SER A 28 13.12 -6.73 -16.87
C SER A 28 12.23 -5.74 -17.60
N ASP A 29 10.96 -6.10 -17.78
CA ASP A 29 9.94 -5.27 -18.45
C ASP A 29 9.27 -4.25 -17.51
N HIS A 30 9.64 -4.24 -16.22
CA HIS A 30 9.11 -3.27 -15.27
C HIS A 30 9.71 -1.87 -15.54
N PRO A 31 8.92 -0.79 -15.63
CA PRO A 31 9.43 0.55 -15.95
C PRO A 31 10.56 1.04 -15.03
N GLY A 32 10.51 0.67 -13.75
CA GLY A 32 11.56 0.96 -12.75
C GLY A 32 12.65 -0.11 -12.63
N PHE A 33 12.75 -1.10 -13.53
CA PHE A 33 13.69 -2.21 -13.39
C PHE A 33 15.15 -1.77 -13.35
N THR A 34 15.50 -0.79 -14.19
CA THR A 34 16.85 -0.25 -14.34
C THR A 34 17.11 0.98 -13.48
N ASP A 35 16.09 1.48 -12.78
CA ASP A 35 16.18 2.66 -11.91
C ASP A 35 16.67 2.26 -10.51
N PRO A 36 17.91 2.60 -10.12
CA PRO A 36 18.45 2.20 -8.83
C PRO A 36 17.76 2.89 -7.64
N GLU A 37 17.28 4.13 -7.81
CA GLU A 37 16.58 4.86 -6.76
C GLU A 37 15.21 4.23 -6.49
N TYR A 38 14.47 3.90 -7.56
CA TYR A 38 13.21 3.19 -7.46
C TYR A 38 13.36 1.81 -6.80
N ARG A 39 14.41 1.06 -7.15
CA ARG A 39 14.71 -0.25 -6.52
C ARG A 39 15.05 -0.11 -5.04
N ALA A 40 15.87 0.87 -4.67
CA ALA A 40 16.19 1.13 -3.27
C ALA A 40 14.94 1.53 -2.48
N ARG A 41 14.07 2.35 -3.08
CA ARG A 41 12.78 2.75 -2.50
C ARG A 41 11.83 1.57 -2.31
N ARG A 42 11.76 0.65 -3.26
CA ARG A 42 11.02 -0.63 -3.15
C ARG A 42 11.56 -1.51 -2.03
N LYS A 43 12.89 -1.64 -1.92
CA LYS A 43 13.53 -2.37 -0.82
C LYS A 43 13.18 -1.76 0.54
N TYR A 44 13.20 -0.43 0.67
CA TYR A 44 12.82 0.26 1.90
C TYR A 44 11.40 -0.13 2.38
N PHE A 45 10.41 -0.17 1.48
CA PHE A 45 9.06 -0.62 1.82
C PHE A 45 9.00 -2.10 2.19
N ALA A 46 9.75 -2.95 1.49
CA ALA A 46 9.84 -4.38 1.79
C ALA A 46 10.43 -4.64 3.18
N ASP A 47 11.48 -3.91 3.55
CA ASP A 47 12.12 -4.03 4.85
C ASP A 47 11.17 -3.57 5.99
N ILE A 48 10.35 -2.52 5.78
CA ILE A 48 9.29 -2.12 6.72
C ILE A 48 8.28 -3.25 6.93
N ALA A 49 7.74 -3.81 5.84
CA ALA A 49 6.72 -4.85 5.90
C ALA A 49 7.24 -6.13 6.56
N TYR A 50 8.48 -6.52 6.27
CA TYR A 50 9.11 -7.72 6.83
C TYR A 50 9.27 -7.64 8.36
N ASN A 51 9.62 -6.45 8.86
CA ASN A 51 9.91 -6.24 10.27
C ASN A 51 8.65 -5.99 11.13
N TYR A 52 7.51 -5.69 10.52
CA TYR A 52 6.25 -5.51 11.24
C TYR A 52 5.84 -6.76 12.04
N LYS A 53 5.19 -6.55 13.18
CA LYS A 53 4.57 -7.58 14.01
C LYS A 53 3.18 -7.13 14.46
N HIS A 54 2.24 -8.07 14.53
CA HIS A 54 0.88 -7.79 14.95
C HIS A 54 0.82 -7.08 16.31
N GLY A 55 0.08 -5.98 16.35
CA GLY A 55 -0.11 -5.15 17.55
C GLY A 55 0.86 -3.98 17.67
N GLN A 56 1.82 -3.85 16.77
CA GLN A 56 2.60 -2.63 16.61
C GLN A 56 1.82 -1.61 15.77
N PRO A 57 2.01 -0.30 16.00
CA PRO A 57 1.52 0.70 15.06
C PRO A 57 2.25 0.56 13.72
N LEU A 58 1.54 0.77 12.61
CA LEU A 58 2.12 0.77 11.28
C LEU A 58 3.06 1.97 11.12
N PRO A 59 4.32 1.75 10.67
CA PRO A 59 5.25 2.85 10.48
C PRO A 59 4.72 3.88 9.47
N ARG A 60 4.78 5.16 9.84
CA ARG A 60 4.49 6.26 8.91
C ARG A 60 5.63 6.44 7.93
N VAL A 61 5.29 6.75 6.69
CA VAL A 61 6.24 6.97 5.60
C VAL A 61 6.15 8.39 5.08
N GLN A 62 7.30 9.05 4.98
CA GLN A 62 7.44 10.27 4.22
C GLN A 62 7.59 9.93 2.75
N TYR A 63 6.55 10.22 1.96
CA TYR A 63 6.57 10.06 0.51
C TYR A 63 7.32 11.22 -0.17
N SER A 64 8.00 10.92 -1.26
CA SER A 64 8.68 11.93 -2.08
C SER A 64 7.66 12.77 -2.85
N LYS A 65 8.11 13.90 -3.40
CA LYS A 65 7.24 14.76 -4.21
C LYS A 65 6.77 14.04 -5.48
N GLU A 66 7.65 13.23 -6.07
CA GLU A 66 7.38 12.43 -7.26
C GLU A 66 6.34 11.33 -6.96
N GLU A 67 6.43 10.68 -5.80
CA GLU A 67 5.46 9.69 -5.34
C GLU A 67 4.08 10.33 -5.13
N VAL A 68 4.02 11.48 -4.46
CA VAL A 68 2.77 12.23 -4.23
C VAL A 68 2.17 12.74 -5.53
N ALA A 69 2.98 13.25 -6.47
CA ALA A 69 2.50 13.68 -7.78
C ALA A 69 1.93 12.52 -8.61
N THR A 70 2.57 11.35 -8.53
CA THR A 70 2.08 10.11 -9.16
C THR A 70 0.72 9.73 -8.59
N TRP A 71 0.59 9.72 -7.26
CA TRP A 71 -0.67 9.49 -6.57
C TRP A 71 -1.76 10.47 -7.00
N GLY A 72 -1.47 11.77 -7.02
CA GLY A 72 -2.43 12.80 -7.40
C GLY A 72 -2.95 12.63 -8.82
N THR A 73 -2.08 12.21 -9.74
CA THR A 73 -2.46 11.90 -11.13
C THR A 73 -3.49 10.76 -11.18
N VAL A 74 -3.24 9.66 -10.47
CA VAL A 74 -4.15 8.51 -10.40
C VAL A 74 -5.45 8.88 -9.69
N PHE A 75 -5.35 9.56 -8.55
CA PHE A 75 -6.49 9.97 -7.74
C PHE A 75 -7.48 10.81 -8.56
N ASN A 76 -7.00 11.86 -9.22
CA ASN A 76 -7.85 12.73 -10.02
C ASN A 76 -8.54 11.97 -11.16
N LYS A 77 -7.80 11.13 -11.88
CA LYS A 77 -8.35 10.39 -13.03
C LYS A 77 -9.38 9.34 -12.65
N LEU A 78 -9.18 8.63 -11.55
CA LEU A 78 -10.13 7.61 -11.12
C LEU A 78 -11.36 8.21 -10.44
N THR A 79 -11.20 9.28 -9.66
CA THR A 79 -12.33 9.93 -8.96
C THR A 79 -13.35 10.55 -9.90
N GLU A 80 -12.94 11.00 -11.09
CA GLU A 80 -13.85 11.42 -12.17
C GLU A 80 -14.80 10.28 -12.62
N LEU A 81 -14.37 9.02 -12.52
CA LEU A 81 -15.10 7.85 -13.04
C LEU A 81 -15.99 7.16 -12.01
N TYR A 82 -15.68 7.30 -10.71
CA TYR A 82 -16.39 6.59 -9.64
C TYR A 82 -17.91 6.81 -9.61
N PRO A 83 -18.46 8.02 -9.82
CA PRO A 83 -19.90 8.23 -9.74
C PRO A 83 -20.72 7.39 -10.71
N SER A 84 -20.15 7.04 -11.87
CA SER A 84 -20.82 6.27 -12.92
C SER A 84 -20.37 4.81 -13.01
N HIS A 85 -19.16 4.48 -12.56
CA HIS A 85 -18.59 3.14 -12.73
C HIS A 85 -18.42 2.37 -11.43
N ALA A 86 -18.28 3.05 -10.30
CA ALA A 86 -18.14 2.38 -9.01
C ALA A 86 -19.51 2.00 -8.44
N CYS A 87 -19.54 0.94 -7.65
CA CYS A 87 -20.76 0.52 -6.95
C CYS A 87 -21.19 1.55 -5.89
N LYS A 88 -22.42 1.40 -5.38
CA LYS A 88 -23.00 2.33 -4.41
C LYS A 88 -22.21 2.36 -3.10
N GLU A 89 -21.72 1.21 -2.65
CA GLU A 89 -20.95 1.05 -1.43
C GLU A 89 -19.64 1.84 -1.48
N HIS A 90 -18.93 1.78 -2.62
CA HIS A 90 -17.73 2.57 -2.84
C HIS A 90 -18.03 4.07 -2.78
N ASN A 91 -19.02 4.53 -3.55
CA ASN A 91 -19.41 5.94 -3.60
C ASN A 91 -19.95 6.47 -2.25
N HIS A 92 -20.55 5.60 -1.43
CA HIS A 92 -21.03 5.96 -0.11
C HIS A 92 -19.89 6.18 0.89
N VAL A 93 -18.87 5.32 0.88
CA VAL A 93 -17.75 5.36 1.84
C VAL A 93 -16.64 6.32 1.40
N PHE A 94 -16.44 6.53 0.10
CA PHE A 94 -15.33 7.34 -0.40
C PHE A 94 -15.25 8.76 0.19
N PRO A 95 -16.36 9.52 0.36
CA PRO A 95 -16.32 10.83 1.03
C PRO A 95 -15.79 10.76 2.47
N LEU A 96 -16.10 9.69 3.21
CA LEU A 96 -15.60 9.49 4.58
C LEU A 96 -14.09 9.28 4.61
N LEU A 97 -13.54 8.61 3.59
CA LEU A 97 -12.08 8.43 3.44
C LEU A 97 -11.37 9.76 3.14
N ILE A 98 -12.01 10.65 2.38
CA ILE A 98 -11.48 12.01 2.13
C ILE A 98 -11.44 12.80 3.45
N GLU A 99 -12.55 12.79 4.19
CA GLU A 99 -12.71 13.58 5.41
C GLU A 99 -11.82 13.08 6.56
N ASN A 100 -11.75 11.76 6.77
CA ASN A 100 -11.17 11.18 7.98
C ASN A 100 -9.79 10.53 7.77
N CYS A 101 -9.50 10.05 6.56
CA CYS A 101 -8.24 9.34 6.27
C CYS A 101 -7.31 10.15 5.36
N GLY A 102 -7.66 11.39 5.00
CA GLY A 102 -6.81 12.29 4.23
C GLY A 102 -6.64 11.88 2.77
N TYR A 103 -7.60 11.16 2.18
CA TYR A 103 -7.59 10.87 0.74
C TYR A 103 -7.73 12.17 -0.05
N ARG A 104 -6.63 12.65 -0.63
CA ARG A 104 -6.59 13.86 -1.46
C ARG A 104 -5.52 13.74 -2.53
N ALA A 105 -5.65 14.50 -3.62
CA ALA A 105 -4.67 14.46 -4.72
C ALA A 105 -3.24 14.86 -4.29
N ASP A 106 -3.08 15.66 -3.25
CA ASP A 106 -1.80 16.17 -2.75
C ASP A 106 -1.25 15.37 -1.56
N ASN A 107 -1.91 14.27 -1.16
CA ASN A 107 -1.54 13.52 0.04
C ASN A 107 -1.84 12.02 -0.11
N ILE A 108 -0.81 11.20 0.06
CA ILE A 108 -0.96 9.75 0.18
C ILE A 108 -1.36 9.43 1.64
N PRO A 109 -2.55 8.84 1.87
CA PRO A 109 -2.98 8.41 3.21
C PRO A 109 -1.98 7.46 3.87
N GLN A 110 -1.79 7.60 5.17
CA GLN A 110 -0.94 6.69 5.94
C GLN A 110 -1.75 5.46 6.34
N LEU A 111 -1.15 4.27 6.24
CA LEU A 111 -1.87 3.02 6.53
C LEU A 111 -2.37 2.93 7.97
N GLU A 112 -1.66 3.53 8.93
CA GLU A 112 -2.10 3.61 10.33
C GLU A 112 -3.41 4.39 10.51
N ASP A 113 -3.68 5.40 9.66
CA ASP A 113 -4.92 6.18 9.73
C ASP A 113 -6.10 5.48 9.04
N VAL A 114 -5.81 4.43 8.26
CA VAL A 114 -6.80 3.66 7.49
C VAL A 114 -7.17 2.35 8.19
N SER A 115 -6.26 1.78 9.00
CA SER A 115 -6.43 0.49 9.70
C SER A 115 -7.36 0.57 10.91
#